data_AF-A0A6L7U422-F1
#
_entry.id   AF-A0A6L7U422-F1
#
_cell.length_a   1.000
_cell.length_b   1.000
_cell.length_c   1.000
_cell.angle_alpha   90.00
_cell.angle_beta   90.00
_cell.angle_gamma   90.00
#
_symmetry.space_group_name_H-M   'P 1'
#
loop_
_entity.id
_entity.type
_entity.pdbx_description
1 polymer ?
#
loop_
_entity_poly.entity_id
_entity_poly.type
_entity_poly.pdbx_seq_one_letter_code
_entity_poly.pdbx_strand_id
1 'polypeptide(L)'
;MPNSPDSTTQAPDTVHRTVRLRLYPGDAATGILLTAIAGACRYVWNHMLADCEWRYARWKEMHVPALNWREVREGRTAWAKAVRRKMGPGPSTSFFTLGQRFTELRNDPDHAWLKDCPYKVVRYSLKYLADAYARYKADPANEGKPRFKGRHFTVPAFTIPEAVRMDGDRLHVPKVG
;
A
#
# COMPACT_ATOMS: atom_id res chain seq x y z
N MET A 1 -40.84 5.70 -49.70
CA MET A 1 -39.52 5.25 -49.22
C MET A 1 -39.54 5.31 -47.70
N PRO A 2 -39.33 4.20 -46.97
CA PRO A 2 -39.34 4.23 -45.52
C PRO A 2 -37.97 4.66 -44.98
N ASN A 3 -37.98 5.54 -43.99
CA ASN A 3 -36.82 6.11 -43.33
C ASN A 3 -36.02 5.04 -42.55
N SER A 4 -34.69 5.11 -42.66
CA SER A 4 -33.74 4.31 -41.87
C SER A 4 -33.90 4.58 -40.36
N PRO A 5 -33.86 3.55 -39.50
CA PRO A 5 -33.80 3.76 -38.06
C PRO A 5 -32.40 4.22 -37.64
N ASP A 6 -32.35 5.33 -36.90
CA ASP A 6 -31.16 5.88 -36.26
C ASP A 6 -30.43 4.83 -35.42
N SER A 7 -29.14 4.68 -35.69
CA SER A 7 -28.20 3.94 -34.88
C SER A 7 -27.79 4.73 -33.63
N THR A 8 -27.56 4.01 -32.53
CA THR A 8 -26.72 4.37 -31.36
C THR A 8 -27.48 4.65 -30.07
N THR A 9 -28.04 3.60 -29.47
CA THR A 9 -28.02 3.46 -28.01
C THR A 9 -26.75 2.71 -27.64
N GLN A 10 -25.61 3.39 -27.58
CA GLN A 10 -24.43 2.83 -26.93
C GLN A 10 -24.72 2.74 -25.43
N ALA A 11 -24.72 1.53 -24.88
CA ALA A 11 -24.76 1.32 -23.44
C ALA A 11 -23.57 2.05 -22.79
N PRO A 12 -23.73 2.68 -21.62
CA PRO A 12 -22.63 3.40 -20.98
C PRO A 12 -21.48 2.46 -20.64
N ASP A 13 -20.25 2.92 -20.87
CA ASP A 13 -19.02 2.24 -20.49
C ASP A 13 -19.11 1.80 -19.03
N THR A 14 -19.18 0.49 -18.82
CA THR A 14 -19.22 -0.07 -17.48
C THR A 14 -17.81 -0.01 -16.90
N VAL A 15 -17.51 1.11 -16.25
CA VAL A 15 -16.26 1.30 -15.51
C VAL A 15 -16.31 0.47 -14.24
N HIS A 16 -15.68 -0.71 -14.26
CA HIS A 16 -15.49 -1.50 -13.06
C HIS A 16 -14.50 -0.80 -12.12
N ARG A 17 -15.00 -0.16 -11.06
CA ARG A 17 -14.19 0.61 -10.10
C ARG A 17 -13.27 -0.24 -9.22
N THR A 18 -13.48 -1.56 -9.16
CA THR A 18 -12.63 -2.50 -8.43
C THR A 18 -12.83 -3.92 -9.00
N VAL A 19 -11.82 -4.49 -9.65
CA VAL A 19 -11.85 -5.89 -10.14
C VAL A 19 -10.71 -6.67 -9.51
N ARG A 20 -11.02 -7.81 -8.88
CA ARG A 20 -10.01 -8.74 -8.36
C ARG A 20 -9.69 -9.78 -9.43
N LEU A 21 -8.64 -9.53 -10.19
CA LEU A 21 -8.19 -10.40 -11.28
C LEU A 21 -7.35 -11.56 -10.75
N ARG A 22 -7.58 -12.77 -11.28
CA ARG A 22 -6.72 -13.93 -11.10
C ARG A 22 -6.07 -14.22 -12.46
N LEU A 23 -4.76 -13.97 -12.57
CA LEU A 23 -3.99 -14.29 -13.76
C LEU A 23 -3.67 -15.79 -13.75
N TYR A 24 -4.01 -16.48 -14.83
CA TYR A 24 -3.52 -17.83 -15.11
C TYR A 24 -2.35 -17.70 -16.09
N PRO A 25 -1.09 -17.77 -15.61
CA PRO A 25 0.07 -17.71 -16.49
C PRO A 25 0.06 -18.93 -17.41
N GLY A 26 0.04 -18.71 -18.73
CA GLY A 26 0.07 -19.81 -19.72
C GLY A 26 1.35 -20.64 -19.66
N ASP A 27 2.47 -20.02 -19.23
CA ASP A 27 3.77 -20.67 -19.08
C ASP A 27 4.28 -20.63 -17.63
N ALA A 28 5.00 -21.67 -17.21
CA ALA A 28 5.60 -21.77 -15.88
C ALA A 28 6.51 -20.57 -15.53
N ALA A 29 7.22 -20.02 -16.53
CA ALA A 29 8.08 -18.84 -16.37
C ALA A 29 7.30 -17.58 -15.96
N THR A 30 6.13 -17.35 -16.57
CA THR A 30 5.25 -16.22 -16.22
C THR A 30 4.73 -16.38 -14.78
N GLY A 31 4.43 -17.62 -14.35
CA GLY A 31 4.04 -17.90 -12.97
C GLY A 31 5.14 -17.60 -11.94
N ILE A 32 6.40 -17.91 -12.28
CA ILE A 32 7.56 -17.60 -11.43
C ILE A 32 7.74 -16.09 -11.30
N LEU A 33 7.65 -15.33 -12.41
CA LEU A 33 7.77 -13.87 -12.40
C LEU A 33 6.67 -13.21 -11.56
N LEU A 34 5.41 -13.62 -11.75
CA LEU A 34 4.28 -13.08 -10.97
C LEU A 34 4.44 -13.40 -9.48
N THR A 35 4.95 -14.59 -9.15
CA THR A 35 5.24 -14.99 -7.77
C THR A 35 6.37 -14.15 -7.16
N ALA A 36 7.42 -13.85 -7.92
CA ALA A 36 8.51 -12.99 -7.50
C ALA A 36 8.03 -11.56 -7.24
N ILE A 37 7.24 -10.98 -8.15
CA ILE A 37 6.65 -9.63 -7.99
C ILE A 37 5.75 -9.57 -6.76
N ALA A 38 4.88 -10.58 -6.56
CA ALA A 38 4.04 -10.63 -5.38
C ALA A 38 4.84 -10.82 -4.09
N GLY A 39 5.94 -11.59 -4.15
CA GLY A 39 6.92 -11.71 -3.09
C GLY A 39 7.55 -10.38 -2.71
N ALA A 40 7.98 -9.60 -3.71
CA ALA A 40 8.55 -8.27 -3.53
C ALA A 40 7.54 -7.27 -2.93
N CYS A 41 6.29 -7.28 -3.41
CA CYS A 41 5.23 -6.45 -2.86
C CYS A 41 4.95 -6.77 -1.38
N ARG A 42 4.90 -8.06 -1.02
CA ARG A 42 4.74 -8.51 0.36
C ARG A 42 5.94 -8.09 1.21
N TYR A 43 7.15 -8.28 0.70
CA TYR A 43 8.39 -7.91 1.37
C TYR A 43 8.39 -6.41 1.72
N VAL A 44 8.16 -5.56 0.71
CA VAL A 44 8.17 -4.11 0.89
C VAL A 44 7.06 -3.65 1.83
N TRP A 45 5.87 -4.24 1.77
CA TRP A 45 4.82 -3.97 2.76
C TRP A 45 5.30 -4.26 4.19
N ASN A 46 5.83 -5.46 4.43
CA ASN A 46 6.24 -5.88 5.77
C ASN A 46 7.42 -5.05 6.28
N HIS A 47 8.42 -4.80 5.42
CA HIS A 47 9.57 -3.99 5.77
C HIS A 47 9.19 -2.56 6.12
N MET A 48 8.29 -1.95 5.35
CA MET A 48 7.85 -0.57 5.59
C MET A 48 6.91 -0.47 6.79
N LEU A 49 6.11 -1.51 7.05
CA LEU A 49 5.33 -1.62 8.28
C LEU A 49 6.26 -1.70 9.50
N ALA A 50 7.29 -2.56 9.45
CA ALA A 50 8.28 -2.67 10.51
C ALA A 50 9.04 -1.34 10.73
N ASP A 51 9.46 -0.66 9.66
CA ASP A 51 10.08 0.67 9.76
C ASP A 51 9.15 1.70 10.41
N CYS A 52 7.85 1.70 10.05
CA CYS A 52 6.87 2.57 10.69
C CYS A 52 6.72 2.27 12.19
N GLU A 53 6.60 0.99 12.55
CA GLU A 53 6.49 0.57 13.95
C GLU A 53 7.74 0.91 14.76
N TRP A 54 8.93 0.67 14.20
CA TRP A 54 10.21 0.99 14.82
C TRP A 54 10.36 2.49 15.03
N ARG A 55 10.09 3.32 14.01
CA ARG A 55 10.16 4.79 14.13
C ARG A 55 9.15 5.30 15.15
N TYR A 56 7.96 4.73 15.19
CA TYR A 56 6.94 5.14 16.16
C TYR A 56 7.31 4.70 17.59
N ALA A 57 7.88 3.50 17.76
CA ALA A 57 8.43 3.04 19.04
C ALA A 57 9.55 3.95 19.53
N ARG A 58 10.52 4.26 18.68
CA ARG A 58 11.63 5.17 18.98
C ARG A 58 11.15 6.60 19.25
N TRP A 59 10.18 7.10 18.49
CA TRP A 59 9.56 8.40 18.76
C TRP A 59 8.89 8.43 20.14
N LYS A 60 8.21 7.36 20.54
CA LYS A 60 7.71 7.21 21.91
C LYS A 60 8.88 7.22 22.90
N GLU A 61 9.86 6.35 22.76
CA GLU A 61 11.00 6.24 23.69
C GLU A 61 11.75 7.56 23.92
N MET A 62 11.96 8.38 22.88
CA MET A 62 12.62 9.68 23.02
C MET A 62 11.82 10.68 23.84
N HIS A 63 10.50 10.51 23.94
CA HIS A 63 9.61 11.45 24.59
C HIS A 63 8.87 10.89 25.82
N VAL A 64 8.97 9.57 26.06
CA VAL A 64 8.33 8.81 27.15
C VAL A 64 9.10 8.74 28.49
N PRO A 65 10.38 9.15 28.67
CA PRO A 65 11.01 9.13 29.99
C PRO A 65 10.30 10.01 31.05
N ALA A 66 9.32 10.83 30.65
CA ALA A 66 8.52 11.68 31.53
C ALA A 66 7.06 11.22 31.72
N LEU A 67 6.66 10.01 31.29
CA LEU A 67 5.24 9.60 31.24
C LEU A 67 4.90 8.43 32.18
N ASN A 68 4.27 8.72 33.32
CA ASN A 68 3.55 7.70 34.10
C ASN A 68 2.28 7.27 33.34
N TRP A 69 2.30 6.07 32.76
CA TRP A 69 1.21 5.54 31.92
C TRP A 69 -0.15 5.46 32.64
N ARG A 70 -0.16 5.45 33.98
CA ARG A 70 -1.37 5.46 34.81
C ARG A 70 -2.11 6.81 34.72
N GLU A 71 -1.41 7.93 34.93
CA GLU A 71 -2.00 9.28 34.88
C GLU A 71 -2.44 9.71 33.46
N VAL A 72 -1.77 9.18 32.44
CA VAL A 72 -2.12 9.41 31.02
C VAL A 72 -3.44 8.72 30.66
N ARG A 73 -3.71 7.54 31.23
CA ARG A 73 -4.97 6.80 31.05
C ARG A 73 -6.11 7.35 31.89
N GLU A 74 -5.83 7.95 33.05
CA GLU A 74 -6.83 8.50 33.99
C GLU A 74 -7.31 9.93 33.64
N GLY A 75 -6.88 10.49 32.50
CA GLY A 75 -7.60 11.63 31.91
C GLY A 75 -7.26 13.02 32.49
N ARG A 76 -6.00 13.30 32.85
CA ARG A 76 -5.56 14.71 32.97
C ARG A 76 -5.33 15.31 31.59
N THR A 77 -6.42 15.78 30.97
CA THR A 77 -6.51 16.19 29.56
C THR A 77 -5.64 17.39 29.18
N ALA A 78 -5.32 18.30 30.10
CA ALA A 78 -4.49 19.47 29.83
C ALA A 78 -2.99 19.13 29.73
N TRP A 79 -2.48 18.29 30.65
CA TRP A 79 -1.08 17.87 30.64
C TRP A 79 -0.78 16.94 29.45
N ALA A 80 -1.66 15.98 29.15
CA ALA A 80 -1.50 15.11 27.99
C ALA A 80 -1.46 15.89 26.66
N LYS A 81 -2.30 16.94 26.51
CA LYS A 81 -2.26 17.85 25.35
C LYS A 81 -0.96 18.67 25.32
N ALA A 82 -0.52 19.21 26.46
CA ALA A 82 0.72 19.99 26.56
C ALA A 82 1.96 19.16 26.24
N VAL A 83 2.02 17.91 26.71
CA VAL A 83 3.07 16.95 26.38
C VAL A 83 3.04 16.63 24.88
N ARG A 84 1.87 16.30 24.32
CA ARG A 84 1.74 16.02 22.88
C ARG A 84 2.15 17.20 22.00
N ARG A 85 1.89 18.44 22.46
CA ARG A 85 2.37 19.66 21.79
C ARG A 85 3.91 19.77 21.83
N LYS A 86 4.54 19.41 22.95
CA LYS A 86 6.01 19.38 23.07
C LYS A 86 6.66 18.27 22.25
N MET A 87 6.02 17.10 22.11
CA MET A 87 6.55 15.96 21.34
C MET A 87 6.57 16.17 19.82
N GLY A 88 5.82 17.15 19.32
CA GLY A 88 5.63 17.36 17.89
C GLY A 88 4.85 16.23 17.21
N PRO A 89 4.72 16.28 15.88
CA PRO A 89 4.06 15.22 15.12
C PRO A 89 4.89 13.94 15.14
N GLY A 90 4.23 12.79 15.30
CA GLY A 90 4.86 11.49 15.15
C GLY A 90 5.34 11.24 13.71
N PRO A 91 6.14 10.18 13.48
CA PRO A 91 6.66 9.85 12.16
C PRO A 91 5.55 9.77 11.10
N SER A 92 5.76 10.45 9.97
CA SER A 92 4.82 10.42 8.85
C SER A 92 4.76 9.02 8.24
N THR A 93 3.53 8.60 7.92
CA THR A 93 3.18 7.35 7.22
C THR A 93 2.54 7.66 5.86
N SER A 94 2.79 8.85 5.29
CA SER A 94 2.23 9.25 3.99
C SER A 94 2.91 8.50 2.85
N PHE A 95 2.21 8.37 1.72
CA PHE A 95 2.76 7.71 0.52
C PHE A 95 4.07 8.37 0.05
N PHE A 96 4.18 9.69 0.16
CA PHE A 96 5.40 10.43 -0.17
C PHE A 96 6.56 10.03 0.74
N THR A 97 6.37 10.08 2.07
CA THR A 97 7.41 9.71 3.04
C THR A 97 7.84 8.25 2.89
N LEU A 98 6.87 7.34 2.74
CA LEU A 98 7.16 5.92 2.49
C LEU A 98 7.92 5.72 1.18
N GLY A 99 7.60 6.51 0.15
CA GLY A 99 8.30 6.51 -1.13
C GLY A 99 9.78 6.87 -1.01
N GLN A 100 10.13 7.86 -0.19
CA GLN A 100 11.54 8.23 0.07
C GLN A 100 12.28 7.08 0.76
N ARG A 101 11.69 6.51 1.82
CA ARG A 101 12.27 5.37 2.55
C ARG A 101 12.40 4.11 1.68
N PHE A 102 11.46 3.88 0.78
CA PHE A 102 11.57 2.78 -0.18
C PHE A 102 12.71 3.01 -1.17
N THR A 103 12.97 4.25 -1.60
CA THR A 103 14.13 4.55 -2.46
C THR A 103 15.43 4.25 -1.73
N GLU A 104 15.54 4.58 -0.44
CA GLU A 104 16.68 4.21 0.41
C GLU A 104 16.84 2.68 0.46
N LEU A 105 15.76 1.94 0.81
CA LEU A 105 15.76 0.48 0.86
C LEU A 105 16.15 -0.15 -0.48
N ARG A 106 15.65 0.36 -1.61
CA ARG A 106 15.95 -0.20 -2.93
C ARG A 106 17.41 0.02 -3.34
N ASN A 107 18.09 1.00 -2.74
CA ASN A 107 19.49 1.31 -3.02
C ASN A 107 20.47 0.64 -2.03
N ASP A 108 19.96 0.08 -0.94
CA ASP A 108 20.73 -0.70 0.02
C ASP A 108 21.33 -1.96 -0.66
N PRO A 109 22.65 -2.20 -0.54
CA PRO A 109 23.32 -3.39 -1.06
C PRO A 109 22.65 -4.71 -0.64
N ASP A 110 22.15 -4.80 0.60
CA ASP A 110 21.50 -6.02 1.14
C ASP A 110 20.15 -6.30 0.46
N HIS A 111 19.62 -5.32 -0.26
CA HIS A 111 18.30 -5.33 -0.90
C HIS A 111 18.37 -5.08 -2.41
N ALA A 112 19.54 -5.26 -3.03
CA ALA A 112 19.77 -4.95 -4.45
C ALA A 112 18.79 -5.68 -5.39
N TRP A 113 18.34 -6.89 -5.04
CA TRP A 113 17.34 -7.68 -5.80
C TRP A 113 16.00 -6.96 -6.00
N LEU A 114 15.67 -5.95 -5.19
CA LEU A 114 14.47 -5.11 -5.40
C LEU A 114 14.56 -4.29 -6.70
N LYS A 115 15.76 -4.10 -7.24
CA LYS A 115 15.97 -3.40 -8.51
C LYS A 115 15.46 -4.20 -9.70
N ASP A 116 15.48 -5.52 -9.61
CA ASP A 116 14.99 -6.45 -10.64
C ASP A 116 13.46 -6.46 -10.74
N CYS A 117 12.77 -5.95 -9.70
CA CYS A 117 11.32 -5.86 -9.68
C CYS A 117 10.80 -4.52 -10.26
N PRO A 118 9.66 -4.53 -10.99
CA PRO A 118 9.07 -3.33 -11.55
C PRO A 118 8.77 -2.26 -10.48
N TYR A 119 9.43 -1.10 -10.58
CA TYR A 119 9.36 -0.03 -9.58
C TYR A 119 7.93 0.40 -9.25
N LYS A 120 7.12 0.67 -10.29
CA LYS A 120 5.74 1.16 -10.11
C LYS A 120 4.88 0.17 -9.32
N VAL A 121 5.02 -1.13 -9.61
CA VAL A 121 4.22 -2.19 -8.99
C VAL A 121 4.58 -2.33 -7.51
N VAL A 122 5.87 -2.45 -7.21
CA VAL A 122 6.35 -2.60 -5.84
C VAL A 122 6.04 -1.36 -5.01
N ARG A 123 6.27 -0.15 -5.57
CA ARG A 123 5.96 1.13 -4.89
C ARG A 123 4.48 1.28 -4.57
N TYR A 124 3.57 0.72 -5.37
CA TYR A 124 2.14 0.82 -5.09
C TYR A 124 1.74 0.12 -3.77
N SER A 125 2.53 -0.86 -3.31
CA SER A 125 2.37 -1.45 -1.98
C SER A 125 2.43 -0.40 -0.85
N LEU A 126 3.21 0.66 -1.04
CA LEU A 126 3.32 1.78 -0.10
C LEU A 126 2.06 2.63 -0.06
N LYS A 127 1.34 2.75 -1.18
CA LYS A 127 0.08 3.48 -1.24
C LYS A 127 -0.96 2.78 -0.38
N TYR A 128 -1.08 1.45 -0.55
CA TYR A 128 -1.96 0.66 0.30
C TYR A 128 -1.60 0.74 1.79
N LEU A 129 -0.30 0.80 2.12
CA LEU A 129 0.13 0.95 3.51
C LEU A 129 -0.24 2.33 4.07
N ALA A 130 -0.03 3.39 3.29
CA ALA A 130 -0.42 4.75 3.64
C ALA A 130 -1.93 4.87 3.86
N ASP A 131 -2.74 4.30 2.95
CA ASP A 131 -4.20 4.29 3.04
C ASP A 131 -4.68 3.48 4.26
N ALA A 132 -4.04 2.34 4.56
CA ALA A 132 -4.34 1.56 5.76
C ALA A 132 -4.06 2.35 7.05
N TYR A 133 -2.94 3.08 7.11
CA TYR A 133 -2.68 3.98 8.24
C TYR A 133 -3.65 5.16 8.30
N ALA A 134 -4.05 5.72 7.16
CA ALA A 134 -5.02 6.82 7.13
C ALA A 134 -6.37 6.38 7.67
N ARG A 135 -6.87 5.22 7.24
CA ARG A 135 -8.11 4.61 7.75
C ARG A 135 -8.02 4.29 9.24
N TYR A 136 -6.94 3.64 9.67
CA TYR A 136 -6.69 3.38 11.09
C TYR A 136 -6.70 4.65 11.95
N LYS A 137 -6.09 5.75 11.45
CA LYS A 137 -6.04 7.02 12.19
C LYS A 137 -7.40 7.73 12.21
N ALA A 138 -8.22 7.57 11.17
CA ALA A 138 -9.55 8.14 11.07
C ALA A 138 -10.54 7.40 11.98
N ASP A 139 -10.48 6.06 12.00
CA ASP A 139 -11.36 5.22 12.81
C ASP A 139 -10.58 4.04 13.46
N PRO A 140 -9.86 4.31 14.57
CA PRO A 140 -9.06 3.28 15.25
C PRO A 140 -9.88 2.14 15.83
N ALA A 141 -11.17 2.37 16.11
CA ALA A 141 -12.06 1.38 16.72
C ALA A 141 -12.46 0.30 15.73
N ASN A 142 -12.69 0.67 14.45
CA ASN A 142 -13.21 -0.25 13.44
C ASN A 142 -12.16 -0.73 12.42
N GLU A 143 -11.19 0.08 12.02
CA GLU A 143 -10.26 -0.26 10.91
C GLU A 143 -9.06 -1.10 11.35
N GLY A 144 -8.68 -1.03 12.64
CA GLY A 144 -7.53 -1.74 13.18
C GLY A 144 -6.18 -1.28 12.61
N LYS A 145 -5.07 -1.66 13.26
CA LYS A 145 -3.73 -1.32 12.77
C LYS A 145 -3.36 -2.16 11.54
N PRO A 146 -2.55 -1.62 10.60
CA PRO A 146 -1.97 -2.43 9.53
C PRO A 146 -1.22 -3.64 10.11
N ARG A 147 -1.37 -4.79 9.46
CA ARG A 147 -0.78 -6.07 9.91
C ARG A 147 0.26 -6.59 8.94
N PHE A 148 1.20 -7.37 9.45
CA PHE A 148 2.16 -8.10 8.62
C PHE A 148 1.42 -9.11 7.73
N LYS A 149 1.88 -9.21 6.48
CA LYS A 149 1.37 -10.15 5.48
C LYS A 149 2.15 -11.46 5.56
N GLY A 150 1.42 -12.57 5.68
CA GLY A 150 1.99 -13.92 5.69
C GLY A 150 2.18 -14.51 4.30
N ARG A 151 3.16 -15.41 4.15
CA ARG A 151 3.27 -16.28 2.97
C ARG A 151 2.13 -17.31 3.03
N HIS A 152 1.42 -17.55 1.93
CA HIS A 152 0.27 -18.48 1.82
C HIS A 152 -1.02 -18.11 2.58
N PHE A 153 -0.97 -17.18 3.54
CA PHE A 153 -2.15 -16.63 4.22
C PHE A 153 -2.75 -15.40 3.52
N THR A 154 -1.97 -14.77 2.64
CA THR A 154 -2.41 -13.61 1.85
C THR A 154 -2.40 -13.99 0.37
N VAL A 155 -3.54 -13.82 -0.31
CA VAL A 155 -3.62 -14.04 -1.76
C VAL A 155 -2.64 -13.08 -2.46
N PRO A 156 -1.71 -13.58 -3.28
CA PRO A 156 -0.80 -12.74 -4.06
C PRO A 156 -1.59 -11.74 -4.90
N ALA A 157 -1.35 -10.45 -4.70
CA ALA A 157 -2.00 -9.38 -5.46
C ALA A 157 -0.98 -8.29 -5.75
N PHE A 158 -0.98 -7.77 -6.97
CA PHE A 158 -0.18 -6.63 -7.38
C PHE A 158 -1.03 -5.71 -8.26
N THR A 159 -0.73 -4.41 -8.22
CA THR A 159 -1.46 -3.41 -9.00
C THR A 159 -0.92 -3.36 -10.41
N ILE A 160 -1.83 -3.47 -11.37
CA ILE A 160 -1.55 -3.31 -12.78
C ILE A 160 -1.43 -1.79 -13.08
N PRO A 161 -0.36 -1.31 -13.73
CA PRO A 161 -0.19 0.12 -14.05
C PRO A 161 -1.24 0.59 -15.08
N GLU A 162 -1.59 1.89 -15.09
CA GLU A 162 -2.62 2.49 -15.97
C GLU A 162 -2.53 2.09 -17.45
N ALA A 163 -1.32 1.91 -17.97
CA ALA A 163 -1.11 1.59 -19.36
C ALA A 163 -1.61 0.18 -19.74
N VAL A 164 -1.79 -0.70 -18.75
CA VAL A 164 -2.43 -2.01 -18.92
C VAL A 164 -3.90 -1.86 -18.53
N ARG A 165 -4.79 -1.87 -19.52
CA ARG A 165 -6.23 -1.73 -19.33
C ARG A 165 -6.96 -3.04 -19.57
N MET A 166 -8.12 -3.21 -18.95
CA MET A 166 -9.04 -4.29 -19.28
C MET A 166 -10.28 -3.75 -19.98
N ASP A 167 -10.70 -4.45 -21.01
CA ASP A 167 -11.88 -4.15 -21.81
C ASP A 167 -12.72 -5.43 -21.90
N GLY A 168 -13.76 -5.52 -21.07
CA GLY A 168 -14.50 -6.77 -20.85
C GLY A 168 -13.59 -7.91 -20.38
N ASP A 169 -13.38 -8.90 -21.25
CA ASP A 169 -12.53 -10.07 -21.05
C ASP A 169 -11.10 -9.91 -21.63
N ARG A 170 -10.77 -8.78 -22.25
CA ARG A 170 -9.48 -8.55 -22.92
C ARG A 170 -8.54 -7.71 -22.06
N LEU A 171 -7.34 -8.26 -21.81
CA LEU A 171 -6.24 -7.54 -21.17
C LEU A 171 -5.37 -6.87 -22.24
N HIS A 172 -5.42 -5.53 -22.29
CA HIS A 172 -4.53 -4.75 -23.13
C HIS A 172 -3.22 -4.49 -22.40
N VAL A 173 -2.14 -5.13 -22.84
CA VAL A 173 -0.78 -4.82 -22.40
C VAL A 173 -0.15 -3.92 -23.46
N PRO A 174 0.34 -2.71 -23.11
CA PRO A 174 0.97 -1.80 -24.06
C PRO A 174 2.24 -2.46 -24.59
N LYS A 175 2.53 -2.27 -25.88
CA LYS A 175 3.72 -2.84 -26.52
C LYS A 175 4.96 -2.40 -25.73
N VAL A 176 5.67 -3.37 -25.16
CA VAL A 176 6.99 -3.16 -24.60
C VAL A 176 7.93 -3.21 -25.81
N GLY A 177 8.46 -2.05 -26.20
CA GLY A 177 9.54 -1.98 -27.19
C GLY A 177 10.82 -2.56 -26.63
#